data_AF-A0A849D6W4-F1
#
_entry.id   AF-A0A849D6W4-F1
#
_cell.length_a   1.000
_cell.length_b   1.000
_cell.length_c   1.000
_cell.angle_alpha   90.00
_cell.angle_beta   90.00
_cell.angle_gamma   90.00
#
_symmetry.space_group_name_H-M   'P 1'
#
loop_
_entity.id
_entity.type
_entity.pdbx_description
1 polymer ?
#
loop_
_entity_poly.entity_id
_entity_poly.type
_entity_poly.pdbx_seq_one_letter_code
_entity_poly.pdbx_strand_id
1 'polypeptide(L)' 'EQQDYFTRISGMQLKHPQIVGFGISNANTFEEATQLAKGAIIGSAFIKFLTDEGKENIGTFVESIKVPS' A
#
# COMPACT_ATOMS: atom_id res chain seq x y z
N GLU A 1 -11.99 11.25 5.31
CA GLU A 1 -10.78 10.72 5.99
C GLU A 1 -9.67 10.29 5.02
N GLN A 2 -9.83 9.22 4.22
CA GLN A 2 -8.76 8.77 3.30
C GLN A 2 -8.53 9.75 2.13
N GLN A 3 -9.60 10.34 1.60
CA GLN A 3 -9.55 11.30 0.50
C GLN A 3 -8.88 12.61 0.92
N ASP A 4 -9.17 13.11 2.13
CA ASP A 4 -8.57 14.34 2.69
C ASP A 4 -7.05 14.20 2.89
N TYR A 5 -6.60 13.02 3.28
CA TYR A 5 -5.19 12.70 3.40
C TYR A 5 -4.47 12.80 2.04
N PHE A 6 -5.04 12.22 0.98
CA PHE A 6 -4.47 12.29 -0.36
C PHE A 6 -4.49 13.71 -0.94
N THR A 7 -5.56 14.48 -0.72
CA THR A 7 -5.63 15.89 -1.12
C THR A 7 -4.53 16.72 -0.44
N ARG A 8 -4.27 16.48 0.86
CA ARG A 8 -3.20 17.17 1.59
C ARG A 8 -1.81 16.83 1.04
N ILE A 9 -1.53 15.55 0.78
CA ILE A 9 -0.24 15.10 0.25
C ILE A 9 -0.01 15.64 -1.17
N SER A 10 -1.05 15.64 -2.02
CA SER A 10 -0.98 16.22 -3.37
C SER A 10 -0.64 17.72 -3.34
N GLY A 11 -1.18 18.47 -2.37
CA GLY A 11 -0.88 19.89 -2.18
C GLY A 11 0.54 20.21 -1.70
N MET A 12 1.31 19.21 -1.23
CA MET A 12 2.65 19.42 -0.66
C MET A 12 3.77 19.58 -1.70
N GLN A 13 3.50 19.39 -3.00
CA GLN A 13 4.47 19.55 -4.11
C GLN A 13 5.86 18.93 -3.81
N LEU A 14 5.89 17.74 -3.20
CA LEU A 14 7.13 17.12 -2.75
C LEU A 14 7.97 16.67 -3.97
N LYS A 15 9.23 17.12 -4.00
CA LYS A 15 10.17 16.94 -5.12
C LYS A 15 10.76 15.53 -5.28
N HIS A 16 10.60 14.67 -4.27
CA HIS A 16 11.20 13.33 -4.26
C HIS A 16 10.15 12.25 -4.58
N PRO A 17 10.57 11.13 -5.19
CA PRO A 17 9.67 10.03 -5.47
C PRO A 17 8.99 9.57 -4.19
N GLN A 18 7.69 9.81 -4.14
CA GLN A 18 6.88 9.54 -2.96
C GLN A 18 6.69 8.03 -2.87
N ILE A 19 6.82 7.49 -1.66
CA ILE A 19 6.34 6.15 -1.32
C ILE A 19 5.08 6.35 -0.48
N VAL A 20 3.99 5.70 -0.85
CA VAL A 20 2.70 5.84 -0.14
C VAL A 20 2.56 4.72 0.89
N GLY A 21 2.47 5.06 2.17
CA GLY A 21 2.41 4.07 3.25
C GLY A 21 1.08 3.93 3.98
N PHE A 22 0.07 4.70 3.58
CA PHE A 22 -1.23 4.73 4.26
C PHE A 22 -2.36 4.34 3.31
N GLY A 23 -3.32 3.55 3.81
CA GLY A 23 -4.51 3.16 3.06
C GLY A 23 -4.30 2.04 2.04
N ILE A 24 -3.14 1.37 2.05
CA ILE A 24 -2.80 0.30 1.13
C ILE A 24 -3.04 -1.04 1.83
N SER A 25 -3.91 -1.88 1.25
CA SER A 25 -4.33 -3.14 1.90
C SER A 25 -4.53 -4.32 0.96
N ASN A 26 -4.54 -4.08 -0.35
CA ASN A 26 -4.75 -5.10 -1.38
C ASN A 26 -4.12 -4.65 -2.71
N ALA A 27 -4.10 -5.55 -3.70
CA ALA A 27 -3.56 -5.30 -5.03
C ALA A 27 -4.11 -4.01 -5.69
N ASN A 28 -5.42 -3.76 -5.64
CA ASN A 28 -6.03 -2.58 -6.27
C ASN A 28 -5.51 -1.28 -5.63
N THR A 29 -5.55 -1.19 -4.29
CA THR A 29 -5.04 -0.01 -3.57
C THR A 29 -3.51 0.15 -3.74
N PHE A 30 -2.78 -0.94 -3.91
CA PHE A 30 -1.34 -0.91 -4.21
C PHE A 30 -1.10 -0.35 -5.62
N GLU A 31 -1.84 -0.84 -6.61
CA GLU A 31 -1.77 -0.37 -7.99
C GLU A 31 -2.05 1.13 -8.07
N GLU A 32 -3.19 1.58 -7.52
CA GLU A 32 -3.59 2.99 -7.45
C GLU A 32 -2.51 3.87 -6.83
N ALA A 33 -1.90 3.42 -5.72
CA ALA A 33 -0.82 4.16 -5.08
C ALA A 33 0.42 4.25 -5.97
N THR A 34 0.79 3.16 -6.64
CA THR A 34 1.96 3.12 -7.52
C THR A 34 1.78 3.82 -8.87
N GLN A 35 0.56 4.24 -9.24
CA GLN A 35 0.34 5.06 -10.44
C GLN A 35 0.95 6.47 -10.30
N LEU A 36 0.93 7.02 -9.07
CA LEU A 36 1.41 8.38 -8.78
C LEU A 36 2.69 8.40 -7.91
N ALA A 37 3.05 7.25 -7.34
CA ALA A 37 4.17 7.06 -6.42
C ALA A 37 5.15 6.02 -6.96
N LYS A 38 6.42 6.05 -6.55
CA LYS A 38 7.40 5.04 -6.99
C LYS A 38 7.27 3.70 -6.25
N GLY A 39 6.34 3.60 -5.31
CA GLY A 39 6.12 2.42 -4.50
C GLY A 39 5.10 2.67 -3.39
N ALA A 40 4.75 1.61 -2.69
CA ALA A 40 3.86 1.66 -1.55
C ALA A 40 4.36 0.78 -0.39
N ILE A 41 3.99 1.16 0.85
CA ILE A 41 4.27 0.39 2.07
C ILE A 41 2.93 -0.13 2.61
N ILE A 42 2.87 -1.42 2.91
CA ILE A 42 1.68 -2.10 3.44
C ILE A 42 1.97 -2.57 4.86
N GLY A 43 1.48 -1.82 5.85
CA GLY A 43 1.71 -2.11 7.28
C GLY A 43 0.53 -2.83 7.94
N SER A 44 -0.58 -2.10 8.16
CA SER A 44 -1.70 -2.60 8.95
C SER A 44 -2.33 -3.87 8.38
N ALA A 45 -2.47 -3.96 7.05
CA ALA A 45 -3.00 -5.17 6.42
C ALA A 45 -2.06 -6.38 6.58
N PHE A 46 -0.74 -6.15 6.58
CA PHE A 46 0.24 -7.20 6.80
C PHE A 46 0.21 -7.71 8.25
N ILE A 47 0.15 -6.81 9.24
CA ILE A 47 0.03 -7.22 10.66
C ILE A 47 -1.28 -7.96 10.92
N LYS A 48 -2.39 -7.51 10.32
CA LYS A 48 -3.67 -8.22 10.39
C LYS A 48 -3.55 -9.63 9.79
N PHE A 49 -3.00 -9.73 8.58
CA PHE A 49 -2.76 -11.02 7.95
C PHE A 49 -1.91 -11.95 8.82
N LEU A 50 -0.80 -11.47 9.39
CA LEU A 50 0.03 -12.26 10.29
C LEU A 50 -0.72 -12.74 11.54
N THR A 51 -1.68 -11.95 12.02
CA THR A 51 -2.52 -12.31 13.17
C THR A 51 -3.50 -13.42 12.83
N ASP A 52 -4.08 -13.37 11.62
CA ASP A 52 -5.15 -14.26 11.19
C ASP A 52 -4.60 -15.57 10.57
N GLU A 53 -3.52 -15.48 9.80
CA GLU A 53 -3.01 -16.53 8.91
C GLU A 53 -1.61 -17.02 9.29
N GLY A 54 -0.94 -16.40 10.27
CA GLY A 54 0.41 -16.80 10.69
C GLY A 54 1.53 -16.42 9.71
N LYS A 55 2.77 -16.59 10.17
CA LYS A 55 3.98 -16.13 9.45
C LYS A 55 4.42 -17.06 8.33
N GLU A 56 3.98 -18.31 8.37
CA GLU A 56 4.22 -19.32 7.35
C GLU A 56 3.54 -18.98 6.01
N ASN A 57 2.49 -18.15 6.04
CA ASN A 57 1.71 -17.78 4.87
C ASN A 57 2.10 -16.42 4.26
N ILE A 58 3.26 -15.84 4.64
CA ILE A 58 3.73 -14.55 4.09
C ILE A 58 3.83 -14.58 2.56
N GLY A 59 4.20 -15.72 1.96
CA GLY A 59 4.24 -15.89 0.51
C GLY A 59 2.89 -15.59 -0.15
N THR A 60 1.82 -16.17 0.40
CA THR A 60 0.44 -15.95 -0.04
C THR A 60 0.03 -14.49 0.07
N PHE A 61 0.42 -13.81 1.15
CA PHE A 61 0.17 -12.38 1.29
C PHE A 61 0.84 -11.58 0.17
N VAL A 62 2.12 -11.84 -0.11
CA VAL A 62 2.86 -11.14 -1.18
C VAL A 62 2.23 -11.40 -2.54
N GLU A 63 1.80 -12.64 -2.82
CA GLU A 63 1.11 -12.99 -4.06
C GLU A 63 -0.24 -12.28 -4.19
N SER A 64 -0.99 -12.12 -3.10
CA SER A 64 -2.27 -11.39 -3.08
C SER A 64 -2.15 -9.89 -3.37
N ILE A 65 -0.96 -9.31 -3.19
CA ILE A 65 -0.67 -7.89 -3.45
C ILE A 65 -0.10 -7.67 -4.85
N LYS A 66 0.66 -8.63 -5.39
CA LYS A 66 1.27 -8.51 -6.72
C LYS A 66 0.17 -8.37 -7.78
N VAL A 67 0.27 -7.31 -8.57
CA VAL A 67 -0.52 -7.19 -9.80
C VAL A 67 0.10 -8.15 -10.84
N PRO A 68 -0.68 -8.99 -11.53
CA PRO A 68 -0.16 -9.83 -12.61
C PRO A 68 0.49 -8.96 -13.69
N SER A 69 1.71 -9.33 -14.08
CA SER A 69 2.47 -8.70 -15.17
C SER A 69 1.89 -9.00 -16.55
#